data_AF-A0ABD1BFA1-F1
#
_entry.id   AF-A0ABD1BFA1-F1
#
_cell.length_a   1.000
_cell.length_b   1.000
_cell.length_c   1.000
_cell.angle_alpha   90.00
_cell.angle_beta   90.00
_cell.angle_gamma   90.00
#
_symmetry.space_group_name_H-M   'P 1'
#
loop_
_entity.id
_entity.type
_entity.pdbx_description
1 polymer ?
#
loop_
_entity_poly.entity_id
_entity_poly.type
_entity_poly.pdbx_seq_one_letter_code
_entity_poly.pdbx_strand_id
1 'polypeptide(L)'
;MMTPLHYYSPTSSPTILPYLPFCHYTHSLLPRLCPFSSTLRSTDKNPNLVSFLREKPRISPSLGCFASSSMANPTQSSETKPFSVLFVCLGNICRSPAAEGVFTDIVKKRGLDSKFNIDSAGTIDYHEGNMADPRMRSAAKRRGIEITSLSRPIKASDFREFDLILAMDEQNKEDILKAYNVWKARGNFQPDADKKVKLMCSYCKKHIDKFVPDPYYGGAQGFKKVLDLLEDACESLLDSITA
;
A
#
# COMPACT_ATOMS: atom_id res chain seq x y z
N MET A 1 -61.92 26.67 -56.91
CA MET A 1 -60.81 27.35 -57.64
C MET A 1 -59.54 27.02 -56.88
N MET A 2 -58.79 26.01 -57.36
CA MET A 2 -57.50 26.18 -58.08
C MET A 2 -56.39 26.71 -57.14
N THR A 3 -55.61 25.86 -56.44
CA THR A 3 -54.34 25.18 -56.86
C THR A 3 -53.07 26.07 -56.58
N PRO A 4 -51.82 25.55 -56.58
CA PRO A 4 -51.13 25.03 -55.37
C PRO A 4 -49.58 25.33 -55.37
N LEU A 5 -48.81 24.51 -54.64
CA LEU A 5 -47.39 24.10 -54.85
C LEU A 5 -46.24 24.99 -54.33
N HIS A 6 -45.38 24.40 -53.49
CA HIS A 6 -44.01 23.92 -53.81
C HIS A 6 -43.37 23.37 -52.51
N TYR A 7 -43.21 22.05 -52.32
CA TYR A 7 -42.07 21.19 -52.72
C TYR A 7 -40.68 21.82 -52.46
N TYR A 8 -39.92 21.28 -51.50
CA TYR A 8 -38.63 20.60 -51.72
C TYR A 8 -37.97 20.17 -50.39
N SER A 9 -37.71 18.86 -50.26
CA SER A 9 -36.66 18.31 -49.39
C SER A 9 -35.31 18.40 -50.10
N PRO A 10 -34.19 18.35 -49.37
CA PRO A 10 -33.24 17.29 -49.72
C PRO A 10 -32.61 16.59 -48.52
N THR A 11 -32.46 15.28 -48.71
CA THR A 11 -31.61 14.33 -47.99
C THR A 11 -30.13 14.66 -48.11
N SER A 12 -29.35 14.43 -47.04
CA SER A 12 -27.97 13.88 -47.13
C SER A 12 -27.36 13.64 -45.73
N SER A 13 -27.28 12.37 -45.33
CA SER A 13 -26.13 11.83 -44.58
C SER A 13 -24.93 11.78 -45.55
N PRO A 14 -23.63 11.83 -45.15
CA PRO A 14 -23.00 10.98 -44.13
C PRO A 14 -22.01 11.78 -43.22
N THR A 15 -21.33 11.21 -42.22
CA THR A 15 -19.95 10.73 -42.39
C THR A 15 -19.46 10.08 -41.09
N ILE A 16 -18.94 8.87 -41.27
CA ILE A 16 -18.21 8.02 -40.35
C ILE A 16 -16.87 8.68 -40.01
N LEU A 17 -16.54 8.83 -38.73
CA LEU A 17 -15.18 9.18 -38.30
C LEU A 17 -14.33 7.92 -38.15
N PRO A 18 -13.18 7.80 -38.83
CA PRO A 18 -12.29 6.66 -38.71
C PRO A 18 -11.25 6.84 -37.60
N TYR A 19 -10.96 5.72 -36.92
CA TYR A 19 -9.64 5.21 -36.55
C TYR A 19 -8.50 6.24 -36.40
N LEU A 20 -8.02 6.43 -35.17
CA LEU A 20 -6.70 7.00 -34.89
C LEU A 20 -5.62 5.91 -34.87
N PRO A 21 -4.43 6.17 -35.43
CA PRO A 21 -3.46 5.14 -35.77
C PRO A 21 -2.52 4.78 -34.61
N PHE A 22 -2.09 3.52 -34.68
CA PHE A 22 -0.92 2.94 -34.03
C PHE A 22 0.30 3.87 -34.14
N CYS A 23 0.90 4.20 -33.00
CA CYS A 23 2.23 4.78 -32.95
C CYS A 23 3.23 3.67 -32.61
N HIS A 24 3.91 3.16 -33.63
CA HIS A 24 5.14 2.39 -33.47
C HIS A 24 6.26 3.36 -33.12
N TYR A 25 6.90 3.16 -31.96
CA TYR A 25 8.21 3.75 -31.69
C TYR A 25 9.21 2.63 -31.45
N THR A 26 9.92 2.29 -32.51
CA THR A 26 11.22 1.63 -32.44
C THR A 26 12.24 2.67 -32.04
N HIS A 27 12.95 2.46 -30.93
CA HIS A 27 14.32 2.94 -30.83
C HIS A 27 15.18 1.99 -30.02
N SER A 28 16.10 1.38 -30.74
CA SER A 28 17.34 0.79 -30.27
C SER A 28 18.17 1.82 -29.52
N LEU A 29 18.62 1.49 -28.31
CA LEU A 29 19.85 2.03 -27.73
C LEU A 29 20.55 0.94 -26.90
N LEU A 30 21.81 0.73 -27.26
CA LEU A 30 22.78 -0.23 -26.72
C LEU A 30 23.14 0.07 -25.25
N PRO A 31 23.51 -0.95 -24.45
CA PRO A 31 24.12 -0.73 -23.13
C PRO A 31 25.59 -0.30 -23.25
N ARG A 32 25.94 0.78 -22.56
CA ARG A 32 27.35 1.20 -22.36
C ARG A 32 28.06 0.22 -21.44
N LEU A 33 29.19 -0.27 -21.91
CA LEU A 33 30.16 -1.09 -21.20
C LEU A 33 30.87 -0.25 -20.13
N CYS A 34 30.90 -0.73 -18.88
CA CYS A 34 31.81 -0.25 -17.85
C CYS A 34 33.22 -0.82 -18.13
N PRO A 35 34.30 -0.01 -18.13
CA PRO A 35 35.64 -0.56 -18.12
C PRO A 35 36.04 -0.91 -16.68
N PHE A 36 36.38 -2.18 -16.51
CA PHE A 36 37.25 -2.69 -15.47
C PHE A 36 38.60 -1.97 -15.58
N SER A 37 39.14 -1.46 -14.46
CA SER A 37 40.57 -1.19 -14.37
C SER A 37 41.10 -1.54 -12.99
N SER A 38 42.31 -2.06 -13.05
CA SER A 38 42.99 -2.96 -12.14
C SER A 38 44.03 -2.22 -11.29
N THR A 39 44.12 -2.64 -10.02
CA THR A 39 45.33 -2.87 -9.21
C THR A 39 46.32 -1.72 -8.88
N LEU A 40 46.74 -1.76 -7.59
CA LEU A 40 48.04 -1.43 -6.96
C LEU A 40 47.90 -0.34 -5.89
N ARG A 41 47.87 -0.68 -4.58
CA ARG A 41 48.96 -1.13 -3.67
C ARG A 41 49.96 -0.02 -3.32
N SER A 42 49.96 0.41 -2.06
CA SER A 42 51.13 0.77 -1.22
C SER A 42 50.61 1.00 0.21
N THR A 43 50.73 0.05 1.15
CA THR A 43 51.82 -0.14 2.14
C THR A 43 52.21 1.09 2.97
N ASP A 44 51.83 1.07 4.25
CA ASP A 44 52.66 1.42 5.42
C ASP A 44 51.98 0.79 6.67
N LYS A 45 52.49 -0.30 7.24
CA LYS A 45 53.52 -0.42 8.30
C LYS A 45 53.24 0.48 9.54
N ASN A 46 52.52 -0.03 10.55
CA ASN A 46 53.00 -0.77 11.75
C ASN A 46 53.22 0.18 12.96
N PRO A 47 53.43 -0.33 14.19
CA PRO A 47 52.45 -0.69 15.22
C PRO A 47 52.56 0.21 16.47
N ASN A 48 51.66 0.05 17.45
CA ASN A 48 52.10 -0.01 18.84
C ASN A 48 51.04 -0.67 19.74
N LEU A 49 51.52 -1.65 20.49
CA LEU A 49 50.84 -2.53 21.41
C LEU A 49 51.51 -2.30 22.77
N VAL A 50 50.80 -1.87 23.81
CA VAL A 50 51.27 -2.06 25.19
C VAL A 50 50.09 -2.29 26.13
N SER A 51 50.12 -3.48 26.72
CA SER A 51 49.41 -3.97 27.90
C SER A 51 49.77 -3.21 29.17
N PHE A 52 48.83 -3.02 30.10
CA PHE A 52 49.17 -2.87 31.52
C PHE A 52 48.15 -3.57 32.44
N LEU A 53 48.70 -4.52 33.22
CA LEU A 53 48.10 -5.22 34.34
C LEU A 53 48.05 -4.32 35.59
N ARG A 54 47.40 -4.85 36.65
CA ARG A 54 47.62 -4.59 38.10
C ARG A 54 46.59 -3.58 38.69
N GLU A 55 45.91 -3.78 39.81
CA GLU A 55 46.01 -4.70 40.96
C GLU A 55 44.68 -4.71 41.76
N LYS A 56 44.44 -5.74 42.57
CA LYS A 56 43.37 -5.82 43.59
C LYS A 56 43.80 -5.08 44.88
N PRO A 57 42.83 -4.69 45.73
CA PRO A 57 42.90 -5.14 47.13
C PRO A 57 41.58 -5.75 47.64
N ARG A 58 41.71 -6.45 48.77
CA ARG A 58 40.78 -7.41 49.38
C ARG A 58 40.58 -7.02 50.85
N ILE A 59 39.47 -7.48 51.46
CA ILE A 59 39.20 -7.72 52.93
C ILE A 59 38.53 -6.53 53.67
N SER A 60 37.50 -6.64 54.53
CA SER A 60 36.46 -7.63 54.93
C SER A 60 35.44 -6.90 55.88
N PRO A 61 34.61 -7.57 56.72
CA PRO A 61 33.19 -7.82 56.53
C PRO A 61 32.27 -7.03 57.49
N SER A 62 30.98 -6.92 57.17
CA SER A 62 29.97 -6.59 58.18
C SER A 62 28.68 -7.38 57.97
N LEU A 63 28.27 -8.05 59.04
CA LEU A 63 26.98 -8.68 59.31
C LEU A 63 25.79 -7.88 58.75
N GLY A 64 24.75 -8.59 58.30
CA GLY A 64 23.40 -8.04 58.39
C GLY A 64 22.39 -8.59 57.39
N CYS A 65 21.46 -9.36 57.95
CA CYS A 65 20.06 -9.44 57.57
C CYS A 65 19.66 -10.28 56.34
N PHE A 66 19.03 -11.41 56.65
CA PHE A 66 18.09 -12.10 55.78
C PHE A 66 16.98 -11.14 55.36
N ALA A 67 16.82 -10.97 54.05
CA ALA A 67 15.59 -10.47 53.45
C ALA A 67 15.29 -11.32 52.24
N SER A 68 14.25 -12.14 52.33
CA SER A 68 13.63 -12.81 51.17
C SER A 68 13.17 -11.75 50.19
N SER A 69 13.99 -11.43 49.20
CA SER A 69 13.53 -10.76 47.99
C SER A 69 12.78 -11.80 47.16
N SER A 70 11.46 -11.79 47.30
CA SER A 70 10.54 -12.41 46.34
C SER A 70 10.99 -12.03 44.94
N MET A 71 11.43 -13.04 44.17
CA MET A 71 11.70 -12.86 42.76
C MET A 71 10.36 -12.60 42.08
N ALA A 72 10.04 -11.31 41.91
CA ALA A 72 9.02 -10.88 40.97
C ALA A 72 9.47 -11.37 39.59
N ASN A 73 8.81 -12.42 39.14
CA ASN A 73 8.94 -12.96 37.81
C ASN A 73 8.68 -11.80 36.83
N PRO A 74 9.61 -11.42 35.93
CA PRO A 74 9.31 -10.40 34.94
C PRO A 74 8.18 -10.98 34.10
N THR A 75 6.99 -10.39 34.24
CA THR A 75 5.87 -10.69 33.36
C THR A 75 6.34 -10.35 31.97
N GLN A 76 6.68 -11.38 31.18
CA GLN A 76 6.87 -11.25 29.76
C GLN A 76 5.53 -10.77 29.20
N SER A 77 5.38 -9.45 29.08
CA SER A 77 4.37 -8.86 28.24
C SER A 77 4.67 -9.34 26.83
N SER A 78 4.00 -10.41 26.40
CA SER A 78 4.00 -10.83 25.01
C SER A 78 3.39 -9.69 24.19
N GLU A 79 4.22 -8.78 23.71
CA GLU A 79 3.78 -7.75 22.78
C GLU A 79 3.26 -8.46 21.54
N THR A 80 1.93 -8.49 21.38
CA THR A 80 1.28 -9.02 20.20
C THR A 80 1.63 -8.11 19.03
N LYS A 81 2.23 -8.66 17.98
CA LYS A 81 2.55 -7.94 16.74
C LYS A 81 1.30 -7.18 16.25
N PRO A 82 1.41 -5.91 15.83
CA PRO A 82 0.32 -5.17 15.20
C PRO A 82 -0.25 -5.89 13.97
N PHE A 83 -1.57 -5.91 13.84
CA PHE A 83 -2.26 -6.48 12.68
C PHE A 83 -2.04 -5.59 11.46
N SER A 84 -1.51 -6.17 10.38
CA SER A 84 -1.02 -5.42 9.23
C SER A 84 -2.00 -5.51 8.05
N VAL A 85 -2.52 -4.36 7.58
CA VAL A 85 -3.46 -4.26 6.45
C VAL A 85 -2.88 -3.43 5.31
N LEU A 86 -2.91 -3.95 4.09
CA LEU A 86 -2.47 -3.27 2.87
C LEU A 86 -3.64 -3.03 1.92
N PHE A 87 -3.88 -1.78 1.53
CA PHE A 87 -4.87 -1.43 0.51
C PHE A 87 -4.22 -1.29 -0.87
N VAL A 88 -4.80 -1.89 -1.90
CA VAL A 88 -4.17 -1.94 -3.24
C VAL A 88 -5.14 -1.55 -4.34
N CYS A 89 -4.74 -0.56 -5.14
CA CYS A 89 -5.43 -0.21 -6.40
C CYS A 89 -4.43 -0.22 -7.57
N LEU A 90 -4.82 0.29 -8.74
CA LEU A 90 -3.91 0.37 -9.89
C LEU A 90 -2.70 1.28 -9.61
N GLY A 91 -2.91 2.59 -9.53
CA GLY A 91 -1.82 3.58 -9.49
C GLY A 91 -1.45 4.13 -8.11
N ASN A 92 -2.12 3.70 -7.03
CA ASN A 92 -1.89 4.17 -5.66
C ASN A 92 -1.93 5.70 -5.46
N ILE A 93 -2.82 6.38 -6.19
CA ILE A 93 -3.03 7.83 -6.04
C ILE A 93 -4.48 8.18 -5.68
N CYS A 94 -5.47 7.34 -5.99
CA CYS A 94 -6.88 7.63 -5.74
C CYS A 94 -7.47 6.73 -4.65
N ARG A 95 -7.77 5.48 -5.01
CA ARG A 95 -8.61 4.57 -4.19
C ARG A 95 -7.87 4.01 -2.97
N SER A 96 -6.68 3.43 -3.15
CA SER A 96 -5.95 2.81 -2.03
C SER A 96 -5.41 3.82 -0.99
N PRO A 97 -4.91 5.02 -1.35
CA PRO A 97 -4.58 6.05 -0.35
C PRO A 97 -5.82 6.53 0.43
N ALA A 98 -6.97 6.61 -0.22
CA ALA A 98 -8.22 6.95 0.46
C ALA A 98 -8.63 5.86 1.46
N ALA A 99 -8.47 4.59 1.09
CA ALA A 99 -8.77 3.47 1.99
C ALA A 99 -7.85 3.46 3.21
N GLU A 100 -6.55 3.70 3.01
CA GLU A 100 -5.56 3.86 4.09
C GLU A 100 -5.95 5.00 5.04
N GLY A 101 -6.27 6.17 4.50
CA GLY A 101 -6.67 7.34 5.30
C GLY A 101 -7.97 7.09 6.08
N VAL A 102 -8.99 6.52 5.43
CA VAL A 102 -10.28 6.19 6.08
C VAL A 102 -10.08 5.16 7.19
N PHE A 103 -9.36 4.06 6.92
CA PHE A 103 -9.16 3.02 7.92
C PHE A 103 -8.32 3.51 9.10
N THR A 104 -7.27 4.29 8.84
CA THR A 104 -6.44 4.92 9.87
C THR A 104 -7.26 5.84 10.78
N ASP A 105 -8.11 6.68 10.19
CA ASP A 105 -8.99 7.57 10.95
C ASP A 105 -9.96 6.79 11.86
N ILE A 106 -10.58 5.72 11.33
CA ILE A 106 -11.49 4.85 12.11
C ILE A 106 -10.74 4.15 13.25
N VAL A 107 -9.56 3.57 12.99
CA VAL A 107 -8.72 2.90 13.99
C VAL A 107 -8.31 3.87 15.11
N LYS A 108 -7.90 5.10 14.75
CA LYS A 108 -7.55 6.15 15.71
C LYS A 108 -8.74 6.58 16.56
N LYS A 109 -9.90 6.79 15.95
CA LYS A 109 -11.15 7.12 16.66
C LYS A 109 -11.57 6.05 17.67
N ARG A 110 -11.20 4.79 17.43
CA ARG A 110 -11.43 3.68 18.37
C ARG A 110 -10.29 3.44 19.37
N GLY A 111 -9.21 4.24 19.33
CA GLY A 111 -8.07 4.10 20.25
C GLY A 111 -7.23 2.85 20.00
N LEU A 112 -7.19 2.34 18.77
CA LEU A 112 -6.52 1.08 18.42
C LEU A 112 -5.24 1.28 17.59
N ASP A 113 -4.75 2.50 17.43
CA ASP A 113 -3.62 2.86 16.54
C ASP A 113 -2.39 1.97 16.73
N SER A 114 -1.99 1.70 17.98
CA SER A 114 -0.84 0.85 18.30
C SER A 114 -1.01 -0.63 17.95
N LYS A 115 -2.23 -1.08 17.64
CA LYS A 115 -2.54 -2.48 17.30
C LYS A 115 -2.55 -2.73 15.80
N PHE A 116 -2.38 -1.69 14.97
CA PHE A 116 -2.45 -1.82 13.52
C PHE A 116 -1.21 -1.26 12.85
N ASN A 117 -0.83 -1.90 11.75
CA ASN A 117 0.09 -1.36 10.76
C ASN A 117 -0.68 -1.21 9.45
N ILE A 118 -0.77 0.00 8.92
CA ILE A 118 -1.70 0.34 7.82
C ILE A 118 -0.89 0.99 6.72
N ASP A 119 -1.07 0.51 5.49
CA ASP A 119 -0.36 1.04 4.32
C ASP A 119 -1.21 0.92 3.05
N SER A 120 -0.77 1.58 1.98
CA SER A 120 -1.32 1.41 0.64
C SER A 120 -0.26 1.21 -0.44
N ALA A 121 -0.65 0.55 -1.53
CA ALA A 121 0.20 0.30 -2.68
C ALA A 121 -0.59 0.29 -4.01
N GLY A 122 0.17 0.21 -5.10
CA GLY A 122 -0.30 0.16 -6.48
C GLY A 122 0.14 -1.13 -7.17
N THR A 123 -0.64 -1.63 -8.13
CA THR A 123 -0.19 -2.76 -8.96
C THR A 123 0.83 -2.34 -10.03
N ILE A 124 0.95 -1.04 -10.29
CA ILE A 124 1.98 -0.45 -11.16
C ILE A 124 2.81 0.60 -10.40
N ASP A 125 3.97 0.94 -10.96
CA ASP A 125 4.94 1.90 -10.42
C ASP A 125 4.86 3.29 -11.08
N TYR A 126 3.91 3.51 -12.01
CA TYR A 126 3.81 4.72 -12.82
C TYR A 126 3.74 6.03 -12.01
N HIS A 127 3.22 5.98 -10.78
CA HIS A 127 3.11 7.14 -9.90
C HIS A 127 4.03 7.09 -8.68
N GLU A 128 5.00 6.18 -8.62
CA GLU A 128 5.86 6.00 -7.44
C GLU A 128 6.46 7.33 -6.93
N GLY A 129 6.38 7.55 -5.62
CA GLY A 129 6.82 8.79 -4.96
C GLY A 129 5.84 9.96 -5.02
N ASN A 130 4.81 9.90 -5.86
CA ASN A 130 3.82 10.98 -5.94
C ASN A 130 2.84 10.97 -4.77
N MET A 131 2.37 12.16 -4.38
CA MET A 131 1.24 12.27 -3.46
C MET A 131 -0.05 11.73 -4.07
N ALA A 132 -0.99 11.35 -3.20
CA ALA A 132 -2.36 11.06 -3.60
C ALA A 132 -3.00 12.21 -4.41
N ASP A 133 -3.93 11.86 -5.31
CA ASP A 133 -4.63 12.75 -6.22
C ASP A 133 -5.26 13.92 -5.43
N PRO A 134 -5.01 15.18 -5.84
CA PRO A 134 -5.48 16.35 -5.10
C PRO A 134 -7.01 16.40 -4.97
N ARG A 135 -7.76 15.85 -5.93
CA ARG A 135 -9.23 15.77 -5.88
C ARG A 135 -9.69 14.80 -4.81
N MET A 136 -9.02 13.64 -4.69
CA MET A 136 -9.29 12.68 -3.63
C MET A 136 -8.95 13.25 -2.27
N ARG A 137 -7.76 13.85 -2.11
CA ARG A 137 -7.34 14.52 -0.87
C ARG A 137 -8.33 15.60 -0.45
N SER A 138 -8.76 16.44 -1.39
CA SER A 138 -9.78 17.46 -1.15
C SER A 138 -11.12 16.86 -0.71
N ALA A 139 -11.56 15.77 -1.32
CA ALA A 139 -12.79 15.07 -0.95
C ALA A 139 -12.73 14.44 0.44
N ALA A 140 -11.63 13.77 0.78
CA ALA A 140 -11.40 13.16 2.08
C ALA A 140 -11.29 14.22 3.19
N LYS A 141 -10.58 15.32 2.94
CA LYS A 141 -10.43 16.42 3.89
C LYS A 141 -11.75 17.05 4.29
N ARG A 142 -12.73 17.12 3.38
CA ARG A 142 -14.11 17.57 3.71
C ARG A 142 -14.82 16.67 4.72
N ARG A 143 -14.35 15.44 4.92
CA ARG A 143 -14.84 14.48 5.92
C ARG A 143 -13.96 14.42 7.18
N GLY A 144 -12.96 15.30 7.28
CA GLY A 144 -11.99 15.29 8.38
C GLY A 144 -10.90 14.21 8.25
N ILE A 145 -10.76 13.59 7.07
CA ILE A 145 -9.78 12.53 6.83
C ILE A 145 -8.59 13.12 6.07
N GLU A 146 -7.39 12.99 6.64
CA GLU A 146 -6.14 13.41 6.00
C GLU A 146 -5.53 12.21 5.26
N ILE A 147 -5.13 12.43 4.01
CA ILE A 147 -4.43 11.43 3.19
C ILE A 147 -3.01 11.93 2.92
N THR A 148 -2.04 11.25 3.54
CA THR A 148 -0.61 11.59 3.48
C THR A 148 0.22 10.58 2.70
N SER A 149 -0.40 9.55 2.12
CA SER A 149 0.29 8.46 1.42
C SER A 149 1.11 8.98 0.23
N LEU A 150 2.28 8.37 0.04
CA LEU A 150 3.09 8.47 -1.16
C LEU A 150 2.94 7.18 -1.94
N SER A 151 2.71 7.32 -3.24
CA SER A 151 2.48 6.18 -4.12
C SER A 151 3.70 5.25 -4.14
N ARG A 152 3.47 3.94 -4.07
CA ARG A 152 4.49 2.89 -4.23
C ARG A 152 3.89 1.66 -4.92
N PRO A 153 4.68 0.90 -5.70
CA PRO A 153 4.24 -0.39 -6.18
C PRO A 153 4.17 -1.43 -5.05
N ILE A 154 3.28 -2.41 -5.22
CA ILE A 154 3.25 -3.61 -4.39
C ILE A 154 4.51 -4.46 -4.67
N LYS A 155 5.09 -5.03 -3.62
CA LYS A 155 6.33 -5.80 -3.67
C LYS A 155 6.17 -7.17 -3.04
N ALA A 156 7.10 -8.07 -3.35
CA ALA A 156 7.14 -9.41 -2.78
C ALA A 156 7.19 -9.43 -1.24
N SER A 157 7.77 -8.41 -0.60
CA SER A 157 7.84 -8.37 0.87
C SER A 157 6.50 -8.04 1.52
N ASP A 158 5.56 -7.40 0.80
CA ASP A 158 4.22 -7.11 1.31
C ASP A 158 3.47 -8.41 1.63
N PHE A 159 3.68 -9.46 0.82
CA PHE A 159 3.14 -10.80 1.08
C PHE A 159 3.77 -11.52 2.27
N ARG A 160 4.81 -10.98 2.89
CA ARG A 160 5.37 -11.48 4.15
C ARG A 160 4.99 -10.60 5.34
N GLU A 161 4.87 -9.30 5.11
CA GLU A 161 4.67 -8.29 6.14
C GLU A 161 3.21 -8.15 6.55
N PHE A 162 2.29 -8.19 5.57
CA PHE A 162 0.87 -7.92 5.77
C PHE A 162 0.04 -9.17 6.00
N ASP A 163 -0.89 -9.07 6.94
CA ASP A 163 -1.83 -10.15 7.31
C ASP A 163 -3.04 -10.15 6.37
N LEU A 164 -3.39 -8.98 5.81
CA LEU A 164 -4.50 -8.80 4.88
C LEU A 164 -4.13 -7.84 3.73
N ILE A 165 -4.51 -8.20 2.50
CA ILE A 165 -4.31 -7.37 1.30
C ILE A 165 -5.68 -7.15 0.64
N LEU A 166 -6.08 -5.89 0.50
CA LEU A 166 -7.42 -5.51 0.04
C LEU A 166 -7.36 -4.80 -1.32
N ALA A 167 -7.81 -5.52 -2.35
CA ALA A 167 -7.92 -5.03 -3.71
C ALA A 167 -9.19 -4.19 -3.91
N MET A 168 -9.09 -3.07 -4.62
CA MET A 168 -10.23 -2.19 -4.86
C MET A 168 -11.24 -2.75 -5.86
N ASP A 169 -10.79 -3.51 -6.86
CA ASP A 169 -11.62 -4.17 -7.85
C ASP A 169 -11.04 -5.55 -8.25
N GLU A 170 -11.76 -6.29 -9.10
CA GLU A 170 -11.33 -7.63 -9.50
C GLU A 170 -10.05 -7.59 -10.35
N GLN A 171 -9.86 -6.57 -11.19
CA GLN A 171 -8.63 -6.45 -11.99
C GLN A 171 -7.41 -6.27 -11.09
N ASN A 172 -7.51 -5.42 -10.07
CA ASN A 172 -6.45 -5.24 -9.08
C ASN A 172 -6.16 -6.56 -8.35
N LYS A 173 -7.19 -7.32 -7.97
CA LYS A 173 -7.01 -8.62 -7.34
C LYS A 173 -6.30 -9.61 -8.26
N GLU A 174 -6.71 -9.70 -9.53
CA GLU A 174 -6.03 -10.54 -10.51
C GLU A 174 -4.56 -10.15 -10.69
N ASP A 175 -4.27 -8.86 -10.80
CA ASP A 175 -2.90 -8.36 -11.02
C ASP A 175 -1.99 -8.64 -9.82
N ILE A 176 -2.52 -8.47 -8.60
CA ILE A 176 -1.84 -8.85 -7.34
C ILE A 176 -1.51 -10.34 -7.34
N LEU A 177 -2.47 -11.20 -7.71
CA LEU A 177 -2.27 -12.65 -7.73
C LEU A 177 -1.31 -13.09 -8.85
N LYS A 178 -1.35 -12.44 -10.01
CA LYS A 178 -0.39 -12.66 -11.12
C LYS A 178 1.03 -12.30 -10.65
N ALA A 179 1.22 -11.14 -10.03
CA ALA A 179 2.50 -10.73 -9.48
C ALA A 179 3.00 -11.71 -8.39
N TYR A 180 2.10 -12.11 -7.48
CA TYR A 180 2.42 -13.08 -6.44
C TYR A 180 2.89 -14.43 -7.01
N ASN A 181 2.23 -14.97 -8.04
CA ASN A 181 2.64 -16.23 -8.66
C ASN A 181 4.07 -16.17 -9.22
N VAL A 182 4.46 -15.03 -9.80
CA VAL A 182 5.84 -14.82 -10.27
C VAL A 182 6.82 -14.79 -9.11
N TRP A 183 6.48 -14.12 -8.01
CA TRP A 183 7.34 -14.06 -6.82
C TRP A 183 7.45 -15.40 -6.11
N LYS A 184 6.34 -16.13 -5.98
CA LYS A 184 6.25 -17.46 -5.37
C LYS A 184 7.16 -18.47 -6.05
N ALA A 185 7.31 -18.38 -7.37
CA ALA A 185 8.23 -19.23 -8.12
C ALA A 185 9.72 -18.98 -7.80
N ARG A 186 10.05 -17.85 -7.17
CA ARG A 186 11.44 -17.40 -6.92
C ARG A 186 11.79 -17.22 -5.45
N GLY A 187 10.84 -17.43 -4.53
CA GLY A 187 11.02 -17.11 -3.12
C GLY A 187 10.22 -18.01 -2.19
N ASN A 188 10.52 -17.92 -0.90
CA ASN A 188 9.78 -18.63 0.13
C ASN A 188 8.63 -17.75 0.66
N PHE A 189 7.41 -18.28 0.60
CA PHE A 189 6.20 -17.64 1.10
C PHE A 189 5.46 -18.64 1.99
N GLN A 190 4.65 -18.12 2.92
CA GLN A 190 3.79 -18.99 3.70
C GLN A 190 2.84 -19.77 2.78
N PRO A 191 2.49 -21.02 3.11
CA PRO A 191 1.43 -21.74 2.43
C PRO A 191 0.18 -20.88 2.38
N ASP A 192 -0.53 -20.90 1.24
CA ASP A 192 -1.78 -20.18 1.05
C ASP A 192 -1.71 -18.65 1.25
N ALA A 193 -0.53 -18.02 1.13
CA ALA A 193 -0.40 -16.56 1.28
C ALA A 193 -1.17 -15.74 0.22
N ASP A 194 -1.75 -16.37 -0.80
CA ASP A 194 -2.73 -15.77 -1.70
C ASP A 194 -4.13 -15.59 -1.07
N LYS A 195 -4.50 -16.42 -0.07
CA LYS A 195 -5.84 -16.38 0.56
C LYS A 195 -6.13 -15.11 1.37
N LYS A 196 -5.09 -14.35 1.72
CA LYS A 196 -5.22 -13.03 2.35
C LYS A 196 -5.53 -11.90 1.37
N VAL A 197 -5.51 -12.16 0.06
CA VAL A 197 -5.93 -11.19 -0.95
C VAL A 197 -7.46 -11.24 -1.09
N LYS A 198 -8.14 -10.17 -0.69
CA LYS A 198 -9.60 -10.05 -0.74
C LYS A 198 -10.02 -8.76 -1.45
N LEU A 199 -11.29 -8.69 -1.85
CA LEU A 199 -11.86 -7.44 -2.36
C LEU A 199 -12.24 -6.53 -1.20
N MET A 200 -11.99 -5.23 -1.33
CA MET A 200 -12.40 -4.24 -0.32
C MET A 200 -13.90 -4.30 -0.05
N CYS A 201 -14.70 -4.37 -1.12
CA CYS A 201 -16.15 -4.41 -1.00
C CYS A 201 -16.73 -5.73 -0.46
N SER A 202 -15.92 -6.77 -0.24
CA SER A 202 -16.40 -7.95 0.51
C SER A 202 -16.71 -7.62 1.98
N TYR A 203 -16.26 -6.46 2.45
CA TYR A 203 -16.52 -5.96 3.80
C TYR A 203 -17.66 -4.94 3.85
N CYS A 204 -18.22 -4.47 2.73
CA CYS A 204 -19.38 -3.57 2.74
C CYS A 204 -20.58 -4.24 3.42
N LYS A 205 -21.29 -3.51 4.28
CA LYS A 205 -22.56 -3.95 4.90
C LYS A 205 -23.74 -3.07 4.52
N LYS A 206 -23.50 -1.78 4.28
CA LYS A 206 -24.52 -0.78 3.92
C LYS A 206 -24.68 -0.65 2.40
N HIS A 207 -23.65 -1.00 1.64
CA HIS A 207 -23.65 -0.96 0.17
C HIS A 207 -23.56 -2.35 -0.45
N ILE A 208 -24.27 -2.55 -1.56
CA ILE A 208 -24.29 -3.80 -2.33
C ILE A 208 -23.23 -3.87 -3.43
N ASP A 209 -22.49 -2.78 -3.63
CA ASP A 209 -21.43 -2.68 -4.63
C ASP A 209 -20.38 -3.78 -4.42
N LYS A 210 -19.89 -4.39 -5.51
CA LYS A 210 -18.92 -5.50 -5.46
C LYS A 210 -17.46 -5.03 -5.55
N PHE A 211 -17.24 -3.77 -5.93
CA PHE A 211 -15.93 -3.18 -6.12
C PHE A 211 -16.00 -1.66 -5.90
N VAL A 212 -14.85 -1.05 -5.62
CA VAL A 212 -14.69 0.39 -5.49
C VAL A 212 -14.39 0.98 -6.88
N PRO A 213 -15.31 1.76 -7.47
CA PRO A 213 -15.17 2.25 -8.84
C PRO A 213 -14.00 3.22 -8.96
N ASP A 214 -13.33 3.24 -10.11
CA ASP A 214 -12.26 4.21 -10.37
C ASP A 214 -12.85 5.63 -10.53
N PRO A 215 -12.50 6.60 -9.65
CA PRO A 215 -13.08 7.93 -9.69
C PRO A 215 -12.43 8.85 -10.73
N TYR A 216 -11.35 8.43 -11.41
CA TYR A 216 -10.48 9.32 -12.19
C TYR A 216 -11.23 10.13 -13.26
N TYR A 217 -12.23 9.51 -13.90
CA TYR A 217 -13.09 10.13 -14.91
C TYR A 217 -14.51 10.47 -14.41
N GLY A 218 -14.79 10.28 -13.10
CA GLY A 218 -16.14 10.38 -12.51
C GLY A 218 -16.53 11.74 -11.93
N GLY A 219 -15.66 12.76 -12.05
CA GLY A 219 -15.87 14.08 -11.44
C GLY A 219 -16.04 14.01 -9.92
N ALA A 220 -16.57 15.08 -9.30
CA ALA A 220 -16.68 15.18 -7.84
C ALA A 220 -17.55 14.07 -7.20
N GLN A 221 -18.58 13.60 -7.89
CA GLN A 221 -19.46 12.54 -7.39
C GLN A 221 -18.76 11.17 -7.35
N GLY A 222 -17.85 10.90 -8.30
CA GLY A 222 -17.03 9.69 -8.28
C GLY A 222 -16.19 9.57 -7.00
N PHE A 223 -15.49 10.65 -6.63
CA PHE A 223 -14.70 10.68 -5.39
C PHE A 223 -15.57 10.51 -4.14
N LYS A 224 -16.76 11.12 -4.13
CA LYS A 224 -17.71 10.96 -3.02
C LYS A 224 -18.16 9.49 -2.87
N LYS A 225 -18.56 8.85 -3.98
CA LYS A 225 -19.01 7.45 -3.98
C LYS A 225 -17.90 6.51 -3.49
N VAL A 226 -16.65 6.74 -3.88
CA VAL A 226 -15.50 5.97 -3.38
C VAL A 226 -15.40 6.06 -1.86
N LEU A 227 -15.42 7.27 -1.31
CA LEU A 227 -15.35 7.45 0.15
C LEU A 227 -16.54 6.84 0.89
N ASP A 228 -17.76 6.92 0.33
CA ASP A 228 -18.97 6.30 0.91
C ASP A 228 -18.81 4.76 1.03
N LEU A 229 -18.25 4.12 0.00
CA LEU A 229 -17.96 2.68 0.02
C LEU A 229 -16.84 2.33 1.00
N LEU A 230 -15.78 3.14 1.04
CA LEU A 230 -14.63 2.89 1.89
C LEU A 230 -14.97 3.03 3.38
N GLU A 231 -15.79 4.01 3.76
CA GLU A 231 -16.24 4.17 5.15
C GLU A 231 -17.05 2.96 5.62
N ASP A 232 -18.02 2.52 4.82
CA ASP A 232 -18.82 1.32 5.11
C ASP A 232 -17.94 0.06 5.24
N ALA A 233 -17.08 -0.18 4.24
CA ALA A 233 -16.22 -1.36 4.24
C ALA A 233 -15.18 -1.34 5.36
N CYS A 234 -14.58 -0.18 5.68
CA CYS A 234 -13.55 -0.06 6.72
C CYS A 234 -14.11 -0.20 8.14
N GLU A 235 -15.32 0.32 8.41
CA GLU A 235 -15.99 0.10 9.69
C GLU A 235 -16.21 -1.40 9.95
N SER A 236 -16.81 -2.08 8.97
CA SER A 236 -17.10 -3.50 9.03
C SER A 236 -15.84 -4.38 9.04
N LEU A 237 -14.81 -3.97 8.31
CA LEU A 237 -13.49 -4.59 8.33
C LEU A 237 -12.89 -4.56 9.74
N LEU A 238 -12.89 -3.38 10.38
CA LEU A 238 -12.34 -3.26 11.73
C LEU A 238 -13.11 -4.15 12.71
N ASP A 239 -14.45 -4.12 12.66
CA ASP A 239 -15.29 -5.00 13.48
C ASP A 239 -14.90 -6.47 13.29
N SER A 240 -14.69 -6.91 12.04
CA SER A 240 -14.35 -8.31 11.73
C SER A 240 -12.97 -8.75 12.23
N ILE A 241 -12.03 -7.81 12.38
CA ILE A 241 -10.68 -8.08 12.89
C ILE A 241 -10.67 -8.09 14.43
N THR A 242 -11.54 -7.28 15.05
CA THR A 242 -11.58 -7.12 16.52
C THR A 242 -12.62 -7.98 17.24
N ALA A 243 -13.51 -8.65 16.49
CA ALA A 243 -14.51 -9.57 17.02
C ALA A 243 -13.88 -10.86 17.57
#